data_AF-A0A6V7HPH3-F1
#
_entry.id   AF-A0A6V7HPH3-F1
#
_cell.length_a   1.000
_cell.length_b   1.000
_cell.length_c   1.000
_cell.angle_alpha   90.00
_cell.angle_beta   90.00
_cell.angle_gamma   90.00
#
_symmetry.space_group_name_H-M   'P 1'
#
loop_
_entity.id
_entity.type
_entity.pdbx_description
1 polymer ?
#
loop_
_entity_poly.entity_id
_entity_poly.type
_entity_poly.pdbx_seq_one_letter_code
_entity_poly.pdbx_strand_id
1 'polypeptide(L)'
;KDREAELAFRWRHCTIKQLPLQPPIVACQLGRLYSKEAVIEGLLDRSALTESAAHIKSLKDVKTLNLTGNPAYDPSKAEAGDGYVDGGKSPFICPIIGLEMNGKYKFCYLWTCGCVMSQRALKQVKTS
;
A
#
# COMPACT_ATOMS: atom_id res chain seq x y z
N LYS A 1 2.48 1.95 -20.77
CA LYS A 1 3.21 2.96 -19.96
C LYS A 1 2.31 3.53 -18.85
N ASP A 2 1.12 4.05 -19.15
CA ASP A 2 0.21 4.61 -18.13
C ASP A 2 -0.21 3.65 -17.00
N ARG A 3 -0.58 2.41 -17.35
CA ARG A 3 -1.07 1.43 -16.36
C ARG A 3 -0.06 1.10 -15.26
N GLU A 4 1.22 1.05 -15.58
CA GLU A 4 2.27 0.75 -14.58
C GLU A 4 2.51 1.94 -13.64
N ALA A 5 2.44 3.15 -14.17
CA ALA A 5 2.53 4.38 -13.38
C ALA A 5 1.34 4.52 -12.43
N GLU A 6 0.11 4.25 -12.91
CA GLU A 6 -1.09 4.26 -12.07
C GLU A 6 -1.01 3.22 -10.95
N LEU A 7 -0.54 2.01 -11.25
CA LEU A 7 -0.33 0.97 -10.25
C LEU A 7 0.72 1.39 -9.22
N ALA A 8 1.88 1.89 -9.67
CA ALA A 8 2.94 2.38 -8.79
C ALA A 8 2.45 3.50 -7.87
N PHE A 9 1.62 4.40 -8.39
CA PHE A 9 1.00 5.48 -7.64
C PHE A 9 0.13 4.94 -6.50
N ARG A 10 -0.73 3.96 -6.78
CA ARG A 10 -1.61 3.31 -5.78
C ARG A 10 -0.85 2.60 -4.64
N TRP A 11 0.36 2.13 -4.90
CA TRP A 11 1.21 1.50 -3.88
C TRP A 11 1.93 2.50 -2.97
N ARG A 12 2.01 3.77 -3.37
CA ARG A 12 2.72 4.83 -2.63
C ARG A 12 1.79 5.88 -2.04
N HIS A 13 0.55 6.00 -2.52
CA HIS A 13 -0.37 7.06 -2.11
C HIS A 13 -1.62 6.54 -1.41
N CYS A 14 -2.09 7.32 -0.44
CA CYS A 14 -3.34 7.11 0.27
C CYS A 14 -4.52 7.36 -0.67
N THR A 15 -5.45 6.41 -0.75
CA THR A 15 -6.60 6.53 -1.68
C THR A 15 -7.58 7.66 -1.29
N ILE A 16 -7.62 8.05 -0.01
CA ILE A 16 -8.50 9.15 0.47
C ILE A 16 -7.88 10.50 0.13
N LYS A 17 -6.67 10.77 0.65
CA LYS A 17 -6.01 12.09 0.56
C LYS A 17 -5.16 12.30 -0.70
N GLN A 18 -4.87 11.24 -1.47
CA GLN A 18 -3.91 11.26 -2.58
C GLN A 18 -2.49 11.70 -2.17
N LEU A 19 -2.18 11.69 -0.87
CA LEU A 19 -0.86 12.00 -0.32
C LEU A 19 -0.01 10.73 -0.17
N PRO A 20 1.33 10.82 -0.11
CA PRO A 20 2.19 9.68 0.19
C PRO A 20 1.75 8.95 1.47
N LEU A 21 1.73 7.61 1.41
CA LEU A 21 1.33 6.76 2.53
C LEU A 21 2.24 6.99 3.74
N GLN A 22 1.61 7.23 4.89
CA GLN A 22 2.31 7.42 6.17
C GLN A 22 2.03 6.23 7.10
N PRO A 23 3.04 5.73 7.81
CA PRO A 23 2.83 4.71 8.83
C PRO A 23 2.03 5.29 10.01
N PRO A 24 1.09 4.53 10.60
CA PRO A 24 0.70 3.17 10.25
C PRO A 24 -0.17 3.10 8.99
N ILE A 25 0.22 2.23 8.05
CA ILE A 25 -0.51 2.00 6.79
C ILE A 25 -1.60 0.95 7.02
N VAL A 26 -2.81 1.21 6.51
CA VAL A 26 -3.94 0.30 6.60
C VAL A 26 -4.50 -0.02 5.22
N ALA A 27 -5.15 -1.17 5.08
CA ALA A 27 -5.84 -1.57 3.87
C ALA A 27 -7.26 -2.06 4.12
N CYS A 28 -8.15 -1.84 3.16
CA CYS A 28 -9.50 -2.41 3.18
C CYS A 28 -9.57 -3.69 2.34
N GLN A 29 -10.60 -4.52 2.55
CA GLN A 29 -10.79 -5.81 1.86
C GLN A 29 -10.78 -5.73 0.33
N LEU A 30 -11.01 -4.55 -0.25
CA LEU A 30 -10.93 -4.30 -1.70
C LEU A 30 -9.49 -4.10 -2.22
N GLY A 31 -8.49 -4.16 -1.34
CA GLY A 31 -7.08 -4.03 -1.70
C GLY A 31 -6.59 -2.60 -1.87
N ARG A 32 -7.31 -1.61 -1.33
CA ARG A 32 -6.90 -0.20 -1.35
C ARG A 32 -6.09 0.13 -0.10
N LEU A 33 -5.11 1.03 -0.25
CA LEU A 33 -4.20 1.47 0.80
C LEU A 33 -4.56 2.87 1.30
N TYR A 34 -4.41 3.07 2.59
CA TYR A 34 -4.72 4.31 3.29
C TYR A 34 -3.73 4.54 4.41
N SER A 35 -3.43 5.81 4.71
CA SER A 35 -2.83 6.18 6.00
C SER A 35 -3.91 6.05 7.08
N LYS A 36 -3.59 5.49 8.24
CA LYS A 36 -4.57 5.31 9.33
C LYS A 36 -5.23 6.63 9.73
N GLU A 37 -4.46 7.72 9.76
CA GLU A 37 -4.95 9.07 10.06
C GLU A 37 -6.05 9.51 9.10
N ALA A 38 -5.86 9.31 7.79
CA ALA A 38 -6.85 9.66 6.78
C ALA A 38 -8.15 8.85 6.94
N VAL A 39 -8.07 7.60 7.39
CA VAL A 39 -9.27 6.80 7.69
C VAL A 39 -9.98 7.33 8.93
N ILE A 40 -9.24 7.68 9.98
CA ILE A 40 -9.83 8.21 11.21
C ILE A 40 -10.55 9.54 10.93
N GLU A 41 -9.88 10.45 10.23
CA GLU A 41 -10.48 11.71 9.81
C GLU A 41 -11.72 11.50 8.95
N GLY A 42 -11.67 10.60 7.96
CA GLY A 42 -12.84 10.29 7.13
C GLY A 42 -14.00 9.60 7.87
N LEU A 43 -13.71 8.94 9.00
CA LEU A 43 -14.74 8.39 9.88
C LEU A 43 -15.37 9.47 10.78
N LEU A 44 -14.62 10.51 11.13
CA LEU A 44 -15.11 11.68 11.86
C LEU A 44 -15.89 12.63 10.93
N ASP A 45 -15.38 12.87 9.74
CA ASP A 45 -16.00 13.66 8.68
C ASP A 45 -16.19 12.82 7.41
N ARG A 46 -17.43 12.38 7.20
CA ARG A 46 -17.82 11.57 6.06
C ARG A 46 -17.66 12.28 4.72
N SER A 47 -17.66 13.62 4.70
CA SER A 47 -17.49 14.39 3.45
C SER A 47 -16.06 14.29 2.89
N ALA A 48 -15.08 13.97 3.74
CA ALA A 48 -13.70 13.75 3.34
C ALA A 48 -13.47 12.36 2.69
N LEU A 49 -14.42 11.43 2.80
CA LEU A 49 -14.29 10.11 2.16
C LEU A 49 -14.66 10.19 0.68
N THR A 50 -13.74 9.74 -0.17
CA THR A 50 -14.03 9.53 -1.59
C THR A 50 -14.97 8.32 -1.77
N GLU A 51 -15.65 8.23 -2.91
CA GLU A 51 -16.51 7.07 -3.24
C GLU A 51 -15.75 5.74 -3.13
N SER A 52 -14.44 5.77 -3.40
CA SER A 52 -13.55 4.61 -3.24
C SER A 52 -13.36 4.16 -1.78
N ALA A 53 -13.65 5.01 -0.80
CA ALA A 53 -13.52 4.74 0.63
C ALA A 53 -14.87 4.72 1.38
N ALA A 54 -16.00 4.98 0.70
CA ALA A 54 -17.33 5.05 1.30
C ALA A 54 -17.77 3.76 2.02
N HIS A 55 -17.23 2.62 1.62
CA HIS A 55 -17.49 1.32 2.26
C HIS A 55 -16.87 1.18 3.67
N ILE A 56 -15.88 2.02 4.02
CA ILE A 56 -15.22 1.99 5.33
C ILE A 56 -16.15 2.68 6.33
N LYS A 57 -16.86 1.90 7.15
CA LYS A 57 -17.81 2.43 8.14
C LYS A 57 -17.21 2.52 9.53
N SER A 58 -16.20 1.71 9.80
CA SER A 58 -15.53 1.59 11.09
C SER A 58 -14.07 1.21 10.90
N LEU A 59 -13.27 1.32 11.98
CA LEU A 59 -11.89 0.84 11.97
C LEU A 59 -11.77 -0.68 11.81
N LYS A 60 -12.87 -1.45 11.95
CA LYS A 60 -12.89 -2.90 11.69
C LYS A 60 -12.85 -3.23 10.19
N ASP A 61 -13.25 -2.28 9.34
CA ASP A 61 -13.27 -2.45 7.88
C ASP A 61 -11.90 -2.25 7.24
N VAL A 62 -10.90 -1.91 8.05
CA VAL A 62 -9.50 -1.75 7.64
C VAL A 62 -8.58 -2.60 8.52
N LYS A 63 -7.47 -3.06 7.93
CA LYS A 63 -6.44 -3.83 8.60
C LYS A 63 -5.13 -3.07 8.55
N THR A 64 -4.48 -2.89 9.71
CA THR A 64 -3.10 -2.40 9.75
C THR A 64 -2.17 -3.40 9.11
N LEU A 65 -1.40 -2.93 8.13
CA LEU A 65 -0.47 -3.74 7.37
C LEU A 65 0.89 -3.84 8.08
N ASN A 66 1.46 -5.03 8.06
CA ASN A 66 2.85 -5.27 8.42
C ASN A 66 3.68 -5.30 7.14
N LEU A 67 4.21 -4.13 6.79
CA LEU A 67 5.04 -3.93 5.62
C LEU A 67 6.52 -4.08 6.00
N THR A 68 7.27 -4.81 5.18
CA THR A 68 8.71 -4.97 5.38
C THR A 68 9.44 -3.85 4.66
N GLY A 69 10.18 -3.04 5.41
CA GLY A 69 11.00 -1.97 4.86
C GLY A 69 12.05 -2.50 3.89
N ASN A 70 12.28 -1.78 2.80
CA ASN A 70 13.35 -2.08 1.87
C ASN A 70 14.67 -1.53 2.40
N PRO A 71 15.67 -2.36 2.73
CA PRO A 71 16.96 -1.88 3.24
C PRO A 71 17.72 -1.03 2.23
N ALA A 72 17.36 -1.13 0.95
CA ALA A 72 17.97 -0.35 -0.10
C ALA A 72 17.18 0.92 -0.45
N TYR A 73 16.07 1.20 0.24
CA TYR A 73 15.34 2.45 0.07
C TYR A 73 16.07 3.60 0.73
N ASP A 74 16.30 4.65 -0.05
CA ASP A 74 16.90 5.90 0.42
C ASP A 74 15.85 7.02 0.29
N PRO A 75 15.33 7.54 1.41
CA PRO A 75 14.31 8.58 1.39
C PRO A 75 14.84 9.91 0.83
N SER A 76 16.16 10.15 0.85
CA SER A 76 16.76 11.35 0.26
C SER A 76 16.84 11.28 -1.27
N LYS A 77 16.70 10.08 -1.85
CA LYS A 77 16.60 9.83 -3.30
C LYS A 77 15.17 9.57 -3.76
N ALA A 78 14.21 9.63 -2.85
CA ALA A 78 12.80 9.55 -3.21
C ALA A 78 12.40 10.92 -3.78
N GLU A 79 12.54 11.09 -5.09
CA GLU A 79 12.13 12.33 -5.76
C GLU A 79 10.66 12.62 -5.45
N ALA A 80 10.42 13.78 -4.82
CA ALA A 80 9.11 14.38 -4.65
C ALA A 80 8.71 15.01 -5.99
N GLY A 81 8.23 14.21 -6.94
CA GLY A 81 7.91 14.73 -8.26
C GLY A 81 7.09 13.76 -9.09
N ASP A 82 5.90 14.23 -9.46
CA ASP A 82 5.05 13.69 -10.51
C ASP A 82 5.85 13.27 -11.75
N GLY A 83 5.81 11.98 -12.07
CA GLY A 83 6.23 11.46 -13.37
C GLY A 83 7.71 11.13 -13.47
N TYR A 84 8.07 9.91 -13.07
CA TYR A 84 8.89 8.92 -13.79
C TYR A 84 9.42 7.91 -12.76
N VAL A 85 8.94 6.67 -12.85
CA VAL A 85 9.41 5.56 -12.00
C VAL A 85 10.62 4.93 -12.68
N ASP A 86 11.74 5.65 -12.76
CA ASP A 86 12.99 5.07 -13.27
C ASP A 86 14.15 5.47 -12.35
N GLY A 87 14.40 4.64 -11.32
CA GLY A 87 15.59 4.71 -10.48
C GLY A 87 15.37 4.61 -8.97
N GLY A 88 14.20 5.03 -8.47
CA GLY A 88 13.89 5.01 -7.04
C GLY A 88 13.40 3.65 -6.54
N LYS A 89 14.17 3.01 -5.65
CA LYS A 89 13.78 1.77 -4.97
C LYS A 89 12.47 1.97 -4.18
N SER A 90 11.63 0.94 -4.09
CA SER A 90 10.37 1.05 -3.32
C SER A 90 10.65 1.08 -1.82
N PRO A 91 9.90 1.83 -0.99
CA PRO A 91 10.06 1.79 0.48
C PRO A 91 9.79 0.42 1.09
N PHE A 92 9.05 -0.46 0.39
CA PHE A 92 8.65 -1.76 0.91
C PHE A 92 9.00 -2.91 -0.05
N ILE A 93 9.33 -4.07 0.54
CA ILE A 93 9.66 -5.31 -0.16
C ILE A 93 8.85 -6.50 0.38
N CYS A 94 8.80 -7.58 -0.40
CA CYS A 94 8.29 -8.86 0.06
C CYS A 94 9.30 -9.53 1.00
N PRO A 95 8.91 -9.95 2.21
CA PRO A 95 9.85 -10.54 3.18
C PRO A 95 10.37 -11.92 2.78
N ILE A 96 9.70 -12.62 1.86
CA ILE A 96 10.06 -14.00 1.48
C ILE A 96 11.04 -14.02 0.30
N ILE A 97 10.75 -13.24 -0.75
CA ILE A 97 11.49 -13.29 -2.02
C ILE A 97 12.16 -11.96 -2.39
N GLY A 98 12.10 -10.94 -1.53
CA GLY A 98 12.78 -9.66 -1.73
C GLY A 98 12.26 -8.80 -2.88
N LEU A 99 11.10 -9.14 -3.49
CA LEU A 99 10.53 -8.32 -4.57
C LEU A 99 10.09 -6.95 -4.06
N GLU A 100 10.32 -5.92 -4.84
CA GLU A 100 9.90 -4.55 -4.52
C GLU A 100 8.41 -4.33 -4.77
N MET A 101 7.77 -3.61 -3.85
CA MET A 101 6.36 -3.20 -3.95
C MET A 101 6.25 -1.92 -4.78
N ASN A 102 6.52 -2.02 -6.08
CA ASN A 102 6.64 -0.89 -7.02
C ASN A 102 5.54 -0.87 -8.11
N GLY A 103 4.52 -1.72 -7.99
CA GLY A 103 3.46 -1.84 -8.99
C GLY A 103 3.73 -2.81 -10.14
N LYS A 104 4.98 -3.27 -10.34
CA LYS A 104 5.31 -4.28 -11.36
C LYS A 104 4.87 -5.69 -10.96
N TYR A 105 4.85 -5.97 -9.65
CA TYR A 105 4.46 -7.27 -9.10
C TYR A 105 3.16 -7.18 -8.32
N LYS A 106 2.37 -8.25 -8.37
CA LYS A 106 1.15 -8.38 -7.57
C LYS A 106 1.52 -8.72 -6.13
N PHE A 107 0.98 -7.94 -5.20
CA PHE A 107 1.07 -8.19 -3.76
C PHE A 107 -0.32 -8.44 -3.19
N CYS A 108 -0.34 -9.23 -2.13
CA CYS A 108 -1.53 -9.57 -1.36
C CYS A 108 -1.19 -9.38 0.12
N TYR A 109 -2.20 -9.23 0.96
CA TYR A 109 -2.01 -9.18 2.39
C TYR A 109 -3.04 -10.07 3.09
N LEU A 110 -2.65 -10.63 4.24
CA LEU A 110 -3.49 -11.55 5.00
C LEU A 110 -4.34 -10.77 6.01
N TRP A 111 -5.66 -10.92 5.98
CA TRP A 111 -6.55 -10.19 6.89
C TRP A 111 -6.32 -10.55 8.37
N THR A 112 -5.91 -11.80 8.63
CA THR A 112 -5.64 -12.32 9.97
C THR A 112 -4.50 -11.57 10.66
N CYS A 113 -3.34 -11.43 10.00
CA CYS A 113 -2.13 -10.82 10.60
C CYS A 113 -1.75 -9.45 10.02
N GLY A 114 -2.31 -9.02 8.89
CA GLY A 114 -1.88 -7.83 8.17
C GLY A 114 -0.57 -8.03 7.38
N CYS A 115 -0.02 -9.24 7.34
CA CYS A 115 1.24 -9.54 6.67
C CYS A 115 1.12 -9.31 5.16
N VAL A 116 2.04 -8.54 4.58
CA VAL A 116 2.05 -8.22 3.14
C VAL A 116 3.10 -9.04 2.41
N MET A 117 2.70 -9.72 1.34
CA MET A 117 3.56 -10.64 0.58
C MET A 117 3.26 -10.58 -0.91
N SER A 118 4.25 -10.89 -1.75
CA SER A 118 4.01 -11.02 -3.18
C SER A 118 3.18 -12.27 -3.46
N GLN A 119 2.33 -12.21 -4.50
CA GLN A 119 1.57 -13.38 -4.95
C GLN A 119 2.50 -14.53 -5.37
N ARG A 120 3.71 -14.22 -5.87
CA ARG A 120 4.73 -15.22 -6.22
C ARG A 120 5.22 -15.97 -4.99
N ALA A 121 5.49 -15.27 -3.88
CA ALA A 121 5.86 -15.90 -2.63
C ALA A 121 4.73 -16.81 -2.12
N LEU A 122 3.48 -16.33 -2.13
CA LEU A 122 2.33 -17.12 -1.68
C LEU A 122 2.14 -18.42 -2.48
N LYS A 123 2.42 -18.41 -3.79
CA LYS A 123 2.36 -19.62 -4.62
C LYS A 123 3.47 -20.63 -4.32
N GLN A 124 4.59 -20.19 -3.76
CA GLN A 124 5.71 -21.07 -3.40
C GLN A 124 5.53 -21.71 -2.02
N VAL A 125 4.73 -21.08 -1.15
CA VAL A 125 4.34 -21.68 0.12
C VAL A 125 3.32 -22.78 -0.17
N LYS A 126 3.79 -24.02 -0.32
CA LYS A 126 2.92 -25.20 -0.34
C LYS A 126 2.15 -25.23 0.98
N THR A 127 0.83 -25.11 0.91
CA THR A 127 -0.05 -25.34 2.06
C THR A 127 0.13 -26.81 2.43
N SER A 128 0.83 -27.06 3.54
CA SER A 128 0.92 -28.41 4.14
C SER A 128 -0.33 -28.71 4.94
#